data_AF-A0A497RJE6-F1
#
_entry.id   AF-A0A497RJE6-F1
#
_cell.length_a   1.000
_cell.length_b   1.000
_cell.length_c   1.000
_cell.angle_alpha   90.00
_cell.angle_beta   90.00
_cell.angle_gamma   90.00
#
_symmetry.space_group_name_H-M   'P 1'
#
loop_
_entity.id
_entity.type
_entity.pdbx_description
1 polymer ?
#
loop_
_entity_poly.entity_id
_entity_poly.type
_entity_poly.pdbx_seq_one_letter_code
_entity_poly.pdbx_strand_id
1 'polypeptide(L)'
;MEKLQKRYDELDQQLQQLNQVLKKTIVVQTMPGKDNIIIGEVMQDKTLYSGEYSDTQTETWYIKRGMIVLFSNPPSDITQVYITAYDFRTSQKTGKHYLKCFQWLTKEQYDELLKQKERIIAEKEEIYNQLKEFEKQQKLGDFIEKVKQLGLTEQQVMAIDKLKDASEYEAIARILKDATKADAILWRYCSFMIIKGDKCYYIAKEYRDCWIFEEVDFPQHFLPTNILSDNYEMFTEDNIFEAFECYEIAEAIHKKHKIPVFYTAPDSAYPGELTLLLPKDSELLKKLKLTKEANLSAELKVLVYCEVLGLNPEEMAELSKYV
;
A
#
# COMPACT_ATOMS: atom_id res chain seq x y z
N MET A 1 -17.54 0.71 15.02
CA MET A 1 -17.09 1.31 13.74
C MET A 1 -17.80 2.63 13.47
N GLU A 2 -19.13 2.65 13.25
CA GLU A 2 -19.88 3.87 12.88
C GLU A 2 -19.69 5.07 13.84
N LYS A 3 -19.71 4.83 15.17
CA LYS A 3 -19.43 5.88 16.16
C LYS A 3 -18.01 6.46 16.06
N LEU A 4 -17.01 5.62 15.78
CA LEU A 4 -15.62 6.04 15.64
C LEU A 4 -15.42 6.82 14.33
N GLN A 5 -16.02 6.36 13.24
CA GLN A 5 -15.98 7.06 11.95
C GLN A 5 -16.62 8.45 12.07
N LYS A 6 -17.80 8.53 12.68
CA LYS A 6 -18.46 9.82 12.92
C LYS A 6 -17.57 10.77 13.74
N ARG A 7 -16.94 10.28 14.80
CA ARG A 7 -16.03 11.10 15.61
C ARG A 7 -14.79 11.53 14.82
N TYR A 8 -14.22 10.65 14.00
CA TYR A 8 -13.11 10.98 13.11
C TYR A 8 -13.46 12.13 12.14
N ASP A 9 -14.65 12.05 11.53
CA ASP A 9 -15.13 13.08 10.59
C ASP A 9 -15.41 14.41 11.31
N GLU A 10 -15.98 14.37 12.52
CA GLU A 10 -16.16 15.56 13.37
C GLU A 10 -14.81 16.22 13.72
N LEU A 11 -13.80 15.43 14.09
CA LEU A 11 -12.45 15.94 14.38
C LEU A 11 -11.79 16.52 13.14
N ASP A 12 -12.00 15.91 11.96
CA ASP A 12 -11.48 16.46 10.71
C ASP A 12 -12.08 17.83 10.39
N GLN A 13 -13.40 17.98 10.54
CA GLN A 13 -14.07 19.27 10.38
C GLN A 13 -13.55 20.32 11.36
N GLN A 14 -13.38 19.96 12.65
CA GLN A 14 -12.80 20.85 13.65
C GLN A 14 -11.37 21.26 13.30
N LEU A 15 -10.54 20.31 12.85
CA LEU A 15 -9.16 20.56 12.43
C LEU A 15 -9.09 21.49 11.21
N GLN A 16 -9.98 21.29 10.22
CA GLN A 16 -10.10 22.16 9.05
C GLN A 16 -10.45 23.60 9.46
N GLN A 17 -11.47 23.79 10.30
CA GLN A 17 -11.86 25.11 10.80
C GLN A 17 -10.72 25.79 11.57
N LEU A 18 -10.05 25.04 12.45
CA LEU A 18 -8.93 25.56 13.24
C LEU A 18 -7.72 25.93 12.35
N ASN A 19 -7.40 25.10 11.36
CA ASN A 19 -6.35 25.40 10.38
C ASN A 19 -6.67 26.64 9.56
N GLN A 20 -7.92 26.88 9.17
CA GLN A 20 -8.31 28.10 8.47
C GLN A 20 -8.03 29.36 9.31
N VAL A 21 -8.34 29.32 10.61
CA VAL A 21 -8.04 30.42 11.53
C VAL A 21 -6.53 30.62 11.65
N LEU A 22 -5.78 29.56 12.02
CA LEU A 22 -4.33 29.62 12.24
C LEU A 22 -3.55 30.03 10.98
N LYS A 23 -3.95 29.53 9.80
CA LYS A 23 -3.33 29.88 8.52
C LYS A 23 -3.50 31.35 8.18
N LYS A 24 -4.60 31.99 8.58
CA LYS A 24 -4.85 33.43 8.34
C LYS A 24 -4.20 34.34 9.37
N THR A 25 -3.82 33.83 10.53
CA THR A 25 -3.28 34.62 11.65
C THR A 25 -2.03 35.44 11.31
N ILE A 26 -2.02 36.75 11.61
CA ILE A 26 -0.84 37.61 11.46
C ILE A 26 -0.35 38.06 12.83
N VAL A 27 0.96 38.01 13.04
CA VAL A 27 1.60 38.51 14.27
C VAL A 27 1.75 40.02 14.20
N VAL A 28 1.21 40.72 15.19
CA VAL A 28 1.14 42.18 15.25
C VAL A 28 1.63 42.66 16.62
N GLN A 29 2.51 43.65 16.64
CA GLN A 29 2.88 44.37 17.86
C GLN A 29 2.01 45.61 17.97
N THR A 30 1.28 45.78 19.07
CA THR A 30 0.54 47.03 19.30
C THR A 30 1.46 48.15 19.79
N MET A 31 1.07 49.40 19.53
CA MET A 31 1.81 50.61 19.86
C MET A 31 0.87 51.82 19.99
N PRO A 32 1.27 52.89 20.69
CA PRO A 32 0.44 54.07 20.85
C PRO A 32 0.41 54.89 19.55
N GLY A 33 -0.79 55.23 19.10
CA GLY A 33 -1.05 56.14 17.99
C GLY A 33 -1.38 57.56 18.47
N LYS A 34 -1.92 58.38 17.56
CA LYS A 34 -2.40 59.73 17.90
C LYS A 34 -3.63 59.63 18.83
N ASP A 35 -3.78 60.62 19.70
CA ASP A 35 -4.92 60.74 20.62
C ASP A 35 -5.12 59.51 21.53
N ASN A 36 -4.01 58.85 21.92
CA ASN A 36 -3.98 57.63 22.73
C ASN A 36 -4.71 56.41 22.10
N ILE A 37 -4.96 56.42 20.80
CA ILE A 37 -5.54 55.27 20.08
C ILE A 37 -4.47 54.21 19.89
N ILE A 38 -4.76 52.95 20.22
CA ILE A 38 -3.82 51.85 19.98
C ILE A 38 -3.90 51.39 18.51
N ILE A 39 -2.73 51.35 17.87
CA ILE A 39 -2.53 50.81 16.51
C ILE A 39 -1.59 49.62 16.56
N GLY A 40 -1.46 48.88 15.47
CA GLY A 40 -0.55 47.75 15.37
C GLY A 40 0.42 47.88 14.22
N GLU A 41 1.55 47.19 14.34
CA GLU A 41 2.53 46.97 13.28
C GLU A 41 2.66 45.48 13.01
N VAL A 42 2.56 45.09 11.74
CA VAL A 42 2.84 43.73 11.31
C VAL A 42 4.30 43.39 11.60
N MET A 43 4.54 42.27 12.27
CA MET A 43 5.87 41.87 12.73
C MET A 43 6.65 41.04 11.72
N GLN A 44 5.96 40.36 10.80
CA GLN A 44 6.55 39.41 9.86
C GLN A 44 5.87 39.51 8.50
N ASP A 45 6.66 39.34 7.43
CA ASP A 45 6.12 39.22 6.08
C ASP A 45 5.26 37.96 5.99
N LYS A 46 4.12 38.07 5.31
CA LYS A 46 3.21 36.96 5.06
C LYS A 46 2.60 37.06 3.68
N THR A 47 2.75 35.98 2.92
CA THR A 47 2.09 35.82 1.62
C THR A 47 0.82 34.99 1.82
N LEU A 48 -0.31 35.51 1.38
CA LEU A 48 -1.60 34.80 1.39
C LEU A 48 -2.09 34.62 -0.03
N TYR A 49 -2.54 33.40 -0.33
CA TYR A 49 -3.19 33.07 -1.59
C TYR A 49 -4.70 33.17 -1.39
N SER A 50 -5.38 34.08 -2.12
CA SER A 50 -6.85 34.06 -2.18
C SER A 50 -7.28 32.93 -3.12
N GLY A 51 -7.37 31.72 -2.61
CA GLY A 51 -7.64 30.55 -3.44
C GLY A 51 -8.42 29.43 -2.76
N GLU A 52 -9.09 29.69 -1.63
CA GLU A 52 -9.99 28.69 -1.02
C GLU A 52 -11.47 28.91 -1.37
N TYR A 53 -11.82 29.99 -2.10
CA TYR A 53 -13.17 30.22 -2.61
C TYR A 53 -13.14 31.01 -3.95
N SER A 54 -13.56 30.35 -5.03
CA SER A 54 -13.82 30.83 -6.41
C SER A 54 -12.72 30.62 -7.46
N ASP A 55 -13.10 29.91 -8.54
CA ASP A 55 -12.29 29.52 -9.70
C ASP A 55 -11.91 30.68 -10.64
N THR A 56 -11.99 31.95 -10.21
CA THR A 56 -11.83 33.08 -11.14
C THR A 56 -10.89 34.20 -10.72
N GLN A 57 -10.27 34.20 -9.53
CA GLN A 57 -9.29 35.23 -9.17
C GLN A 57 -8.16 34.71 -8.27
N THR A 58 -6.96 34.56 -8.83
CA THR A 58 -5.71 34.33 -8.11
C THR A 58 -5.09 35.65 -7.64
N GLU A 59 -5.75 36.35 -6.70
CA GLU A 59 -5.12 37.52 -6.07
C GLU A 59 -4.14 37.07 -4.98
N THR A 60 -2.86 37.43 -5.16
CA THR A 60 -1.83 37.17 -4.15
C THR A 60 -1.72 38.41 -3.26
N TRP A 61 -1.99 38.26 -1.97
CA TRP A 61 -1.89 39.34 -1.01
C TRP A 61 -0.55 39.28 -0.28
N TYR A 62 0.18 40.38 -0.31
CA TYR A 62 1.46 40.55 0.37
C TYR A 62 1.28 41.43 1.60
N ILE A 63 1.27 40.80 2.77
CA ILE A 63 1.35 41.49 4.05
C ILE A 63 2.83 41.65 4.36
N LYS A 64 3.27 42.90 4.49
CA LYS A 64 4.68 43.22 4.77
C LYS A 64 4.86 43.64 6.21
N ARG A 65 6.00 43.29 6.79
CA ARG A 65 6.48 43.84 8.05
C ARG A 65 6.47 45.36 7.98
N GLY A 66 6.02 46.01 9.06
CA GLY A 66 5.86 47.46 9.10
C GLY A 66 4.51 47.97 8.59
N MET A 67 3.66 47.10 8.03
CA MET A 67 2.31 47.48 7.63
C MET A 67 1.47 47.81 8.87
N ILE A 68 0.75 48.93 8.81
CA ILE A 68 -0.07 49.40 9.92
C ILE A 68 -1.37 48.61 10.01
N VAL A 69 -1.77 48.29 11.23
CA VAL A 69 -3.01 47.62 11.59
C VAL A 69 -3.87 48.58 12.41
N LEU A 70 -5.12 48.78 12.00
CA LEU A 70 -6.11 49.53 12.75
C LEU A 70 -7.12 48.57 13.39
N PHE A 71 -7.32 48.65 14.69
CA PHE A 71 -8.22 47.77 15.42
C PHE A 71 -9.62 48.36 15.53
N SER A 72 -10.64 47.55 15.26
CA SER A 72 -12.03 47.92 15.54
C SER A 72 -12.33 47.86 17.04
N ASN A 73 -11.65 46.97 17.76
CA ASN A 73 -11.65 46.87 19.22
C ASN A 73 -10.20 46.64 19.67
N PRO A 74 -9.45 47.68 20.09
CA PRO A 74 -8.04 47.54 20.43
C PRO A 74 -7.83 46.77 21.75
N PRO A 75 -6.67 46.11 21.94
CA PRO A 75 -6.24 45.65 23.25
C PRO A 75 -6.12 46.83 24.24
N SER A 76 -6.24 46.57 25.54
CA SER A 76 -6.07 47.59 26.59
C SER A 76 -4.62 48.07 26.73
N ASP A 77 -3.67 47.19 26.45
CA ASP A 77 -2.24 47.38 26.71
C ASP A 77 -1.40 47.23 25.43
N ILE A 78 -0.21 47.81 25.47
CA ILE A 78 0.81 47.63 24.43
C ILE A 78 1.37 46.21 24.57
N THR A 79 1.04 45.33 23.62
CA THR A 79 1.34 43.90 23.67
C THR A 79 1.41 43.31 22.26
N GLN A 80 1.91 42.09 22.17
CA GLN A 80 1.85 41.31 20.95
C GLN A 80 0.49 40.62 20.85
N VAL A 81 -0.15 40.72 19.69
CA VAL A 81 -1.43 40.07 19.38
C VAL A 81 -1.38 39.34 18.05
N TYR A 82 -2.35 38.45 17.87
CA TYR A 82 -2.49 37.59 16.71
C TYR A 82 -3.82 37.91 16.03
N ILE A 83 -3.80 38.66 14.93
CA ILE A 83 -5.04 39.06 14.25
C ILE A 83 -5.55 37.92 13.37
N THR A 84 -6.83 37.56 13.50
CA THR A 84 -7.43 36.37 12.86
C THR A 84 -8.53 36.71 11.85
N ALA A 85 -9.12 37.91 11.95
CA ALA A 85 -10.08 38.44 10.98
C ALA A 85 -9.74 39.90 10.65
N TYR A 86 -9.47 40.18 9.37
CA TYR A 86 -9.05 41.48 8.90
C TYR A 86 -9.41 41.71 7.42
N ASP A 87 -9.51 42.98 7.05
CA ASP A 87 -9.59 43.44 5.66
C ASP A 87 -8.30 44.16 5.26
N PHE A 88 -7.89 43.98 4.01
CA PHE A 88 -6.92 44.86 3.37
C PHE A 88 -7.60 46.15 2.90
N ARG A 89 -7.02 47.30 3.23
CA ARG A 89 -7.59 48.61 2.86
C ARG A 89 -6.52 49.55 2.34
N THR A 90 -6.97 50.50 1.53
CA THR A 90 -6.13 51.58 1.01
C THR A 90 -6.65 52.92 1.52
N SER A 91 -5.78 53.72 2.11
CA SER A 91 -6.11 55.07 2.55
C SER A 91 -6.41 55.96 1.34
N GLN A 92 -7.61 56.54 1.29
CA GLN A 92 -7.99 57.48 0.23
C GLN A 92 -7.15 58.76 0.24
N LYS A 93 -6.58 59.14 1.40
CA LYS A 93 -5.78 60.37 1.55
C LYS A 93 -4.32 60.21 1.15
N THR A 94 -3.75 59.03 1.38
CA THR A 94 -2.30 58.79 1.25
C THR A 94 -1.94 57.70 0.25
N GLY A 95 -2.93 56.96 -0.27
CA GLY A 95 -2.71 55.77 -1.11
C GLY A 95 -2.06 54.60 -0.38
N LYS A 96 -1.73 54.74 0.91
CA LYS A 96 -1.03 53.70 1.68
C LYS A 96 -1.96 52.55 2.04
N HIS A 97 -1.46 51.33 1.92
CA HIS A 97 -2.15 50.12 2.32
C HIS A 97 -2.01 49.85 3.82
N TYR A 98 -3.06 49.32 4.43
CA TYR A 98 -3.12 48.98 5.84
C TYR A 98 -4.12 47.85 6.08
N LEU A 99 -4.06 47.21 7.25
CA LEU A 99 -5.01 46.18 7.66
C LEU A 99 -6.04 46.78 8.62
N LYS A 100 -7.33 46.51 8.40
CA LYS A 100 -8.37 46.75 9.39
C LYS A 100 -8.68 45.45 10.12
N CYS A 101 -8.32 45.36 11.39
CA CYS A 101 -8.55 44.20 12.23
C CYS A 101 -9.95 44.25 12.88
N PHE A 102 -10.65 43.11 12.83
CA PHE A 102 -11.94 42.90 13.48
C PHE A 102 -11.86 41.94 14.66
N GLN A 103 -10.99 40.93 14.57
CA GLN A 103 -10.75 39.95 15.63
C GLN A 103 -9.26 39.68 15.80
N TRP A 104 -8.86 39.54 17.05
CA TRP A 104 -7.50 39.24 17.46
C TRP A 104 -7.50 38.37 18.71
N LEU A 105 -6.38 37.71 18.94
CA LEU A 105 -6.14 36.84 20.08
C LEU A 105 -4.92 37.33 20.85
N THR A 106 -4.93 37.16 22.18
CA THR A 106 -3.70 37.25 22.97
C THR A 106 -2.75 36.11 22.64
N LYS A 107 -1.50 36.20 23.09
CA LYS A 107 -0.55 35.09 22.96
C LYS A 107 -1.07 33.83 23.64
N GLU A 108 -1.63 33.93 24.83
CA GLU A 108 -2.17 32.80 25.58
C GLU A 108 -3.33 32.13 24.84
N GLN A 109 -4.23 32.92 24.25
CA GLN A 109 -5.35 32.41 23.45
C GLN A 109 -4.88 31.72 22.18
N TYR A 110 -3.89 32.31 21.48
CA TYR A 110 -3.31 31.71 20.28
C TYR A 110 -2.56 30.40 20.60
N ASP A 111 -1.77 30.38 21.67
CA ASP A 111 -1.05 29.20 22.13
C ASP A 111 -2.05 28.09 22.54
N GLU A 112 -3.21 28.42 23.12
CA GLU A 112 -4.24 27.44 23.42
C GLU A 112 -4.88 26.85 22.14
N LEU A 113 -5.07 27.65 21.08
CA LEU A 113 -5.51 27.13 19.79
C LEU A 113 -4.49 26.17 19.16
N LEU A 114 -3.19 26.44 19.30
CA LEU A 114 -2.14 25.53 18.87
C LEU A 114 -2.18 24.21 19.65
N LYS A 115 -2.31 24.27 20.98
CA LYS A 115 -2.47 23.07 21.81
C LYS A 115 -3.75 22.30 21.47
N GLN A 116 -4.85 22.99 21.20
CA GLN A 116 -6.10 22.35 20.77
C GLN A 116 -5.90 21.60 19.45
N LYS A 117 -5.18 22.19 18.49
CA LYS A 117 -4.83 21.54 17.23
C LYS A 117 -4.05 20.25 17.46
N GLU A 118 -3.02 20.28 18.30
CA GLU A 118 -2.22 19.11 18.64
C GLU A 118 -3.06 18.00 19.28
N ARG A 119 -3.96 18.35 20.21
CA ARG A 119 -4.89 17.39 20.83
C ARG A 119 -5.81 16.74 19.81
N ILE A 120 -6.40 17.53 18.90
CA ILE A 120 -7.29 17.02 17.84
C ILE A 120 -6.53 16.07 16.91
N ILE A 121 -5.30 16.43 16.51
CA ILE A 121 -4.46 15.56 15.66
C ILE A 121 -4.18 14.23 16.37
N ALA A 122 -3.75 14.27 17.64
CA ALA A 122 -3.46 13.06 18.40
C ALA A 122 -4.69 12.17 18.57
N GLU A 123 -5.85 12.74 18.92
CA GLU A 123 -7.11 11.99 19.04
C GLU A 123 -7.53 11.38 17.69
N LYS A 124 -7.36 12.14 16.59
CA LYS A 124 -7.69 11.68 15.24
C LYS A 124 -6.78 10.52 14.80
N GLU A 125 -5.49 10.59 15.09
CA GLU A 125 -4.53 9.50 14.85
C GLU A 125 -4.88 8.25 15.65
N GLU A 126 -5.26 8.40 16.92
CA GLU A 126 -5.69 7.28 17.75
C GLU A 126 -6.93 6.58 17.17
N ILE A 127 -7.97 7.36 16.81
CA ILE A 127 -9.20 6.82 16.21
C ILE A 127 -8.91 6.17 14.86
N TYR A 128 -8.03 6.77 14.04
CA TYR A 128 -7.61 6.18 12.77
C TYR A 128 -6.98 4.80 12.97
N ASN A 129 -6.08 4.67 13.94
CA ASN A 129 -5.45 3.39 14.27
C ASN A 129 -6.49 2.35 14.75
N GLN A 130 -7.47 2.76 15.56
CA GLN A 130 -8.56 1.88 15.97
C GLN A 130 -9.41 1.42 14.77
N LEU A 131 -9.78 2.34 13.87
CA LEU A 131 -10.53 2.01 12.64
C LEU A 131 -9.76 1.03 11.75
N LYS A 132 -8.46 1.26 11.56
CA LYS A 132 -7.59 0.36 10.80
C LYS A 132 -7.53 -1.05 11.42
N GLU A 133 -7.44 -1.14 12.74
CA GLU A 133 -7.43 -2.44 13.44
C GLU A 133 -8.78 -3.16 13.30
N PHE A 134 -9.91 -2.46 13.39
CA PHE A 134 -11.22 -3.04 13.13
C PHE A 134 -11.34 -3.58 11.70
N GLU A 135 -10.88 -2.82 10.70
CA GLU A 135 -10.88 -3.26 9.31
C GLU A 135 -9.98 -4.49 9.10
N LYS A 136 -8.79 -4.51 9.73
CA LYS A 136 -7.89 -5.66 9.72
C LYS A 136 -8.57 -6.90 10.30
N GLN A 137 -9.22 -6.78 11.45
CA GLN A 137 -9.93 -7.88 12.11
C GLN A 137 -11.10 -8.38 11.27
N GLN A 138 -11.86 -7.49 10.64
CA GLN A 138 -12.95 -7.86 9.75
C GLN A 138 -12.45 -8.65 8.54
N LYS A 139 -11.42 -8.14 7.85
CA LYS A 139 -10.80 -8.83 6.70
C LYS A 139 -10.23 -10.20 7.09
N LEU A 140 -9.63 -10.31 8.28
CA LEU A 140 -9.14 -11.59 8.79
C LEU A 140 -10.31 -12.55 9.07
N GLY A 141 -11.42 -12.06 9.64
CA GLY A 141 -12.65 -12.82 9.82
C GLY A 141 -13.22 -13.37 8.51
N ASP A 142 -13.32 -12.52 7.49
CA ASP A 142 -13.79 -12.93 6.15
C ASP A 142 -12.87 -13.99 5.53
N PHE A 143 -11.55 -13.85 5.71
CA PHE A 143 -10.58 -14.85 5.27
C PHE A 143 -10.73 -16.17 6.03
N ILE A 144 -10.92 -16.13 7.36
CA ILE A 144 -11.17 -17.32 8.18
C ILE A 144 -12.36 -18.11 7.63
N GLU A 145 -13.48 -17.45 7.32
CA GLU A 145 -14.65 -18.13 6.75
C GLU A 145 -14.34 -18.80 5.41
N LYS A 146 -13.55 -18.17 4.54
CA LYS A 146 -13.15 -18.74 3.25
C LYS A 146 -12.26 -19.96 3.38
N VAL A 147 -11.32 -19.97 4.33
CA VAL A 147 -10.34 -21.08 4.47
C VAL A 147 -10.80 -22.22 5.36
N LYS A 148 -11.94 -22.08 6.07
CA LYS A 148 -12.57 -23.19 6.80
C LYS A 148 -12.82 -24.40 5.91
N GLN A 149 -13.20 -24.19 4.65
CA GLN A 149 -13.43 -25.29 3.70
C GLN A 149 -12.17 -26.10 3.38
N LEU A 150 -10.98 -25.51 3.58
CA LEU A 150 -9.72 -26.23 3.48
C LEU A 150 -9.34 -27.02 4.74
N GLY A 151 -10.04 -26.81 5.85
CA GLY A 151 -9.73 -27.41 7.14
C GLY A 151 -8.92 -26.51 8.08
N LEU A 152 -8.69 -25.23 7.74
CA LEU A 152 -8.04 -24.30 8.65
C LEU A 152 -8.99 -23.83 9.75
N THR A 153 -8.50 -23.84 10.99
CA THR A 153 -9.19 -23.24 12.13
C THR A 153 -8.84 -21.76 12.28
N GLU A 154 -9.71 -21.00 12.96
CA GLU A 154 -9.44 -19.59 13.31
C GLU A 154 -8.10 -19.42 14.05
N GLN A 155 -7.79 -20.31 14.99
CA GLN A 155 -6.53 -20.26 15.74
C GLN A 155 -5.31 -20.44 14.84
N GLN A 156 -5.38 -21.34 13.85
CA GLN A 156 -4.31 -21.54 12.88
C GLN A 156 -4.15 -20.33 11.98
N VAL A 157 -5.25 -19.73 11.51
CA VAL A 157 -5.20 -18.50 10.70
C VAL A 157 -4.59 -17.34 11.48
N MET A 158 -4.96 -17.16 12.75
CA MET A 158 -4.35 -16.16 13.63
C MET A 158 -2.85 -16.42 13.86
N ALA A 159 -2.44 -17.68 13.98
CA ALA A 159 -1.03 -18.05 14.09
C ALA A 159 -0.27 -17.71 12.79
N ILE A 160 -0.86 -18.01 11.63
CA ILE A 160 -0.30 -17.67 10.32
C ILE A 160 -0.10 -16.15 10.17
N ASP A 161 -1.09 -15.32 10.57
CA ASP A 161 -0.98 -13.86 10.49
C ASP A 161 0.21 -13.33 11.32
N LYS A 162 0.40 -13.87 12.53
CA LYS A 162 1.52 -13.51 13.42
C LYS A 162 2.87 -13.98 12.90
N LEU A 163 2.95 -15.22 12.44
CA LEU A 163 4.20 -15.80 11.92
C LEU A 163 4.69 -15.06 10.66
N LYS A 164 3.75 -14.54 9.86
CA LYS A 164 4.10 -13.73 8.70
C LYS A 164 4.81 -12.44 9.09
N ASP A 165 4.39 -11.77 10.16
CA ASP A 165 5.08 -10.55 10.63
C ASP A 165 6.50 -10.85 11.13
N ALA A 166 6.76 -12.08 11.58
CA ALA A 166 8.09 -12.58 11.93
C ALA A 166 8.87 -13.18 10.72
N SER A 167 8.30 -13.20 9.51
CA SER A 167 8.87 -13.86 8.32
C SER A 167 9.15 -15.37 8.49
N GLU A 168 8.40 -16.05 9.36
CA GLU A 168 8.53 -17.48 9.67
C GLU A 168 7.75 -18.35 8.66
N TYR A 169 8.09 -18.24 7.37
CA TYR A 169 7.31 -18.83 6.27
C TYR A 169 7.28 -20.37 6.28
N GLU A 170 8.36 -21.02 6.73
CA GLU A 170 8.40 -22.48 6.86
C GLU A 170 7.41 -22.97 7.93
N ALA A 171 7.29 -22.25 9.06
CA ALA A 171 6.32 -22.57 10.10
C ALA A 171 4.87 -22.42 9.57
N ILE A 172 4.61 -21.39 8.76
CA ILE A 172 3.32 -21.25 8.06
C ILE A 172 3.07 -22.44 7.14
N ALA A 173 4.04 -22.84 6.33
CA ALA A 173 3.92 -23.97 5.42
C ALA A 173 3.59 -25.28 6.16
N ARG A 174 4.19 -25.52 7.34
CA ARG A 174 3.87 -26.67 8.19
C ARG A 174 2.43 -26.64 8.70
N ILE A 175 1.97 -25.50 9.22
CA ILE A 175 0.56 -25.32 9.63
C ILE A 175 -0.38 -25.62 8.47
N LEU A 176 -0.09 -25.09 7.27
CA LEU A 176 -0.88 -25.31 6.08
C LEU A 176 -0.89 -26.79 5.67
N LYS A 177 0.28 -27.45 5.62
CA LYS A 177 0.41 -28.88 5.28
C LYS A 177 -0.43 -29.75 6.20
N ASP A 178 -0.31 -29.54 7.51
CA ASP A 178 -0.98 -30.36 8.54
C ASP A 178 -2.49 -30.11 8.58
N ALA A 179 -2.92 -28.85 8.53
CA ALA A 179 -4.34 -28.48 8.61
C ALA A 179 -5.11 -28.96 7.38
N THR A 180 -4.54 -28.73 6.19
CA THR A 180 -5.22 -29.03 4.92
C THR A 180 -5.05 -30.47 4.46
N LYS A 181 -4.08 -31.19 5.05
CA LYS A 181 -3.63 -32.51 4.57
C LYS A 181 -3.20 -32.45 3.11
N ALA A 182 -2.50 -31.38 2.72
CA ALA A 182 -2.01 -31.19 1.36
C ALA A 182 -0.98 -32.28 1.01
N ASP A 183 -0.85 -32.61 -0.27
CA ASP A 183 0.22 -33.46 -0.79
C ASP A 183 1.55 -32.70 -0.83
N ALA A 184 1.48 -31.41 -1.18
CA ALA A 184 2.61 -30.49 -1.17
C ALA A 184 2.16 -29.07 -0.84
N ILE A 185 3.04 -28.32 -0.16
CA ILE A 185 2.94 -26.87 -0.04
C ILE A 185 4.16 -26.28 -0.74
N LEU A 186 3.93 -25.37 -1.69
CA LEU A 186 5.00 -24.61 -2.33
C LEU A 186 4.87 -23.15 -1.90
N TRP A 187 5.98 -22.44 -1.70
CA TRP A 187 5.89 -21.03 -1.31
C TRP A 187 7.08 -20.19 -1.79
N ARG A 188 6.81 -18.88 -1.85
CA ARG A 188 7.80 -17.82 -1.97
C ARG A 188 7.31 -16.63 -1.15
N TYR A 189 8.12 -16.19 -0.20
CA TYR A 189 7.74 -15.18 0.78
C TYR A 189 6.38 -15.52 1.43
N CYS A 190 5.42 -14.59 1.41
CA CYS A 190 4.08 -14.74 1.98
C CYS A 190 3.03 -15.26 1.00
N SER A 191 3.44 -15.92 -0.09
CA SER A 191 2.56 -16.56 -1.07
C SER A 191 2.75 -18.07 -1.07
N PHE A 192 1.66 -18.81 -0.91
CA PHE A 192 1.61 -20.25 -0.72
C PHE A 192 0.67 -20.90 -1.73
N MET A 193 1.12 -21.98 -2.34
CA MET A 193 0.33 -22.88 -3.18
C MET A 193 0.13 -24.20 -2.42
N ILE A 194 -1.13 -24.59 -2.26
CA ILE A 194 -1.56 -25.77 -1.52
C ILE A 194 -2.07 -26.80 -2.52
N ILE A 195 -1.33 -27.89 -2.70
CA ILE A 195 -1.69 -28.96 -3.64
C ILE A 195 -2.35 -30.10 -2.88
N LYS A 196 -3.59 -30.45 -3.25
CA LYS A 196 -4.37 -31.49 -2.59
C LYS A 196 -5.18 -32.28 -3.63
N GLY A 197 -4.67 -33.45 -3.99
CA GLY A 197 -5.22 -34.26 -5.08
C GLY A 197 -5.10 -33.53 -6.41
N ASP A 198 -6.23 -33.38 -7.11
CA ASP A 198 -6.37 -32.63 -8.36
C ASP A 198 -6.58 -31.13 -8.14
N LYS A 199 -6.77 -30.69 -6.90
CA LYS A 199 -7.05 -29.29 -6.57
C LYS A 199 -5.81 -28.53 -6.14
N CYS A 200 -5.80 -27.26 -6.50
CA CYS A 200 -4.78 -26.32 -6.09
C CYS A 200 -5.43 -25.07 -5.49
N TYR A 201 -4.86 -24.58 -4.39
CA TYR A 201 -5.32 -23.36 -3.74
C TYR A 201 -4.18 -22.38 -3.54
N TYR A 202 -4.44 -21.11 -3.81
CA TYR A 202 -3.52 -20.02 -3.58
C TYR A 202 -3.91 -19.30 -2.28
N ILE A 203 -2.96 -19.16 -1.36
CA ILE A 203 -3.07 -18.31 -0.18
C ILE A 203 -1.92 -17.31 -0.18
N ALA A 204 -2.24 -16.02 -0.15
CA ALA A 204 -1.23 -14.99 -0.04
C ALA A 204 -1.70 -13.80 0.79
N LYS A 205 -0.76 -13.04 1.33
CA LYS A 205 -1.05 -11.71 1.86
C LYS A 205 -0.50 -10.66 0.89
N GLU A 206 -1.30 -10.30 -0.10
CA GLU A 206 -0.94 -9.26 -1.05
C GLU A 206 -1.19 -7.85 -0.50
N TYR A 207 -0.70 -6.84 -1.23
CA TYR A 207 -0.82 -5.41 -0.94
C TYR A 207 -2.15 -5.03 -0.24
N ARG A 208 -2.06 -4.24 0.85
CA ARG A 208 -3.17 -3.71 1.69
C ARG A 208 -3.65 -4.58 2.86
N ASP A 209 -2.74 -5.36 3.46
CA ASP A 209 -2.95 -6.07 4.72
C ASP A 209 -4.06 -7.14 4.71
N CYS A 210 -4.56 -7.57 3.54
CA CYS A 210 -5.58 -8.62 3.42
C CYS A 210 -4.98 -9.95 2.95
N TRP A 211 -5.44 -11.04 3.58
CA TRP A 211 -5.21 -12.38 3.07
C TRP A 211 -6.17 -12.70 1.94
N ILE A 212 -5.65 -13.32 0.89
CA ILE A 212 -6.36 -13.81 -0.29
C ILE A 212 -6.38 -15.33 -0.23
N PHE A 213 -7.51 -15.90 -0.64
CA PHE A 213 -7.71 -17.33 -0.80
C PHE A 213 -8.49 -17.59 -2.07
N GLU A 214 -7.92 -18.40 -2.97
CA GLU A 214 -8.52 -18.77 -4.25
C GLU A 214 -8.25 -20.25 -4.57
N GLU A 215 -9.21 -20.93 -5.18
CA GLU A 215 -8.97 -22.19 -5.90
C GLU A 215 -8.51 -21.82 -7.31
N VAL A 216 -7.41 -22.41 -7.76
CA VAL A 216 -6.73 -22.03 -9.01
C VAL A 216 -6.46 -23.26 -9.87
N ASP A 217 -6.48 -23.05 -11.18
CA ASP A 217 -6.21 -24.09 -12.18
C ASP A 217 -4.75 -24.03 -12.66
N PHE A 218 -4.29 -25.13 -13.25
CA PHE A 218 -2.98 -25.19 -13.88
C PHE A 218 -3.05 -24.88 -15.38
N PRO A 219 -1.99 -24.30 -15.97
CA PRO A 219 -0.75 -23.88 -15.31
C PRO A 219 -0.89 -22.54 -14.57
N GLN A 220 -0.23 -22.40 -13.42
CA GLN A 220 -0.31 -21.18 -12.62
C GLN A 220 0.93 -20.29 -12.79
N HIS A 221 0.71 -18.98 -12.95
CA HIS A 221 1.80 -18.01 -12.86
C HIS A 221 2.24 -17.82 -11.41
N PHE A 222 3.30 -18.52 -11.00
CA PHE A 222 3.83 -18.52 -9.63
C PHE A 222 5.28 -19.00 -9.63
N LEU A 223 6.14 -18.32 -8.86
CA LEU A 223 7.54 -18.71 -8.70
C LEU A 223 7.76 -19.29 -7.31
N PRO A 224 7.62 -20.60 -7.09
CA PRO A 224 7.97 -21.19 -5.80
C PRO A 224 9.49 -21.25 -5.63
N THR A 225 10.00 -20.92 -4.44
CA THR A 225 11.42 -21.13 -4.11
C THR A 225 11.61 -22.23 -3.07
N ASN A 226 10.51 -22.71 -2.49
CA ASN A 226 10.53 -23.71 -1.43
C ASN A 226 9.37 -24.70 -1.62
N ILE A 227 9.57 -25.91 -1.12
CA ILE A 227 8.57 -26.98 -1.08
C ILE A 227 8.60 -27.70 0.27
N LEU A 228 7.42 -28.06 0.75
CA LEU A 228 7.20 -28.99 1.85
C LEU A 228 6.34 -30.15 1.33
N SER A 229 6.98 -31.28 1.06
CA SER A 229 6.30 -32.52 0.65
C SER A 229 7.12 -33.76 1.00
N ASP A 230 6.41 -34.82 1.37
CA ASP A 230 6.99 -36.13 1.64
C ASP A 230 7.32 -36.87 0.34
N ASN A 231 6.46 -36.75 -0.68
CA ASN A 231 6.49 -37.60 -1.87
C ASN A 231 6.81 -36.85 -3.17
N TYR A 232 6.75 -35.51 -3.17
CA TYR A 232 6.98 -34.70 -4.35
C TYR A 232 8.26 -33.87 -4.25
N GLU A 233 8.81 -33.52 -5.41
CA GLU A 233 9.96 -32.65 -5.57
C GLU A 233 9.64 -31.60 -6.65
N MET A 234 10.19 -30.39 -6.50
CA MET A 234 10.17 -29.38 -7.54
C MET A 234 11.31 -29.64 -8.52
N PHE A 235 10.98 -29.80 -9.79
CA PHE A 235 11.94 -29.66 -10.88
C PHE A 235 11.76 -28.28 -11.49
N THR A 236 12.79 -27.46 -11.37
CA THR A 236 12.81 -26.09 -11.87
C THR A 236 13.85 -25.98 -12.95
N GLU A 237 13.51 -25.30 -14.05
CA GLU A 237 14.48 -24.97 -15.07
C GLU A 237 14.18 -23.63 -15.72
N ASP A 238 15.23 -22.81 -15.77
CA ASP A 238 15.20 -21.45 -16.27
C ASP A 238 15.47 -21.51 -17.76
N ASN A 239 14.84 -20.63 -18.53
CA ASN A 239 15.24 -20.43 -19.93
C ASN A 239 15.28 -21.74 -20.77
N ILE A 240 14.39 -22.70 -20.52
CA ILE A 240 14.33 -23.91 -21.39
C ILE A 240 13.88 -23.52 -22.79
N PHE A 241 13.03 -22.50 -22.86
CA PHE A 241 12.13 -22.28 -23.97
C PHE A 241 12.03 -20.80 -24.33
N GLU A 242 13.10 -19.99 -24.18
CA GLU A 242 13.11 -18.55 -24.50
C GLU A 242 12.50 -18.19 -25.87
N ALA A 243 12.51 -19.13 -26.82
CA ALA A 243 11.90 -18.99 -28.14
C ALA A 243 10.36 -19.19 -28.16
N PHE A 244 9.73 -19.46 -27.03
CA PHE A 244 8.35 -19.89 -26.90
C PHE A 244 7.66 -19.21 -25.71
N GLU A 245 6.34 -19.06 -25.81
CA GLU A 245 5.55 -18.51 -24.73
C GLU A 245 5.42 -19.52 -23.57
N CYS A 246 5.84 -19.10 -22.35
CA CYS A 246 5.96 -20.02 -21.21
C CYS A 246 4.63 -20.63 -20.76
N TYR A 247 3.51 -19.93 -20.98
CA TYR A 247 2.17 -20.41 -20.60
C TYR A 247 1.75 -21.62 -21.44
N GLU A 248 1.96 -21.57 -22.76
CA GLU A 248 1.56 -22.54 -23.76
C GLU A 248 2.30 -23.86 -23.53
N ILE A 249 3.59 -23.78 -23.23
CA ILE A 249 4.39 -24.94 -22.85
C ILE A 249 3.91 -25.52 -21.53
N ALA A 250 3.68 -24.67 -20.53
CA ALA A 250 3.20 -25.10 -19.24
C ALA A 250 1.84 -25.82 -19.37
N GLU A 251 0.96 -25.29 -20.22
CA GLU A 251 -0.36 -25.85 -20.53
C GLU A 251 -0.23 -27.20 -21.26
N ALA A 252 0.64 -27.30 -22.26
CA ALA A 252 0.88 -28.54 -22.99
C ALA A 252 1.41 -29.65 -22.07
N ILE A 253 2.36 -29.32 -21.19
CA ILE A 253 2.90 -30.24 -20.19
C ILE A 253 1.79 -30.69 -19.23
N HIS A 254 1.01 -29.74 -18.69
CA HIS A 254 -0.09 -30.05 -17.78
C HIS A 254 -1.14 -30.95 -18.45
N LYS A 255 -1.56 -30.63 -19.68
CA LYS A 255 -2.54 -31.41 -20.45
C LYS A 255 -2.08 -32.86 -20.66
N LYS A 256 -0.79 -33.05 -20.96
CA LYS A 256 -0.20 -34.35 -21.28
C LYS A 256 0.07 -35.22 -20.05
N HIS A 257 0.73 -34.65 -19.04
CA HIS A 257 1.21 -35.40 -17.88
C HIS A 257 0.27 -35.35 -16.69
N LYS A 258 -0.71 -34.43 -16.67
CA LYS A 258 -1.63 -34.21 -15.55
C LYS A 258 -0.90 -33.94 -14.23
N ILE A 259 0.20 -33.21 -14.30
CA ILE A 259 1.03 -32.79 -13.15
C ILE A 259 0.83 -31.30 -12.86
N PRO A 260 1.02 -30.84 -11.63
CA PRO A 260 1.06 -29.40 -11.33
C PRO A 260 2.23 -28.73 -12.07
N VAL A 261 1.91 -27.64 -12.77
CA VAL A 261 2.88 -26.85 -13.54
C VAL A 261 2.75 -25.38 -13.17
N PHE A 262 3.90 -24.77 -12.90
CA PHE A 262 4.02 -23.35 -12.60
C PHE A 262 4.96 -22.71 -13.59
N TYR A 263 4.69 -21.46 -13.95
CA TYR A 263 5.54 -20.71 -14.85
C TYR A 263 5.70 -19.27 -14.38
N THR A 264 6.73 -18.62 -14.89
CA THR A 264 6.88 -17.17 -14.84
C THR A 264 7.24 -16.68 -16.22
N ALA A 265 6.52 -15.66 -16.69
CA ALA A 265 6.79 -15.08 -18.00
C ALA A 265 8.13 -14.33 -17.97
N PRO A 266 8.89 -14.36 -19.07
CA PRO A 266 10.10 -13.56 -19.19
C PRO A 266 9.76 -12.06 -19.16
N ASP A 267 10.63 -11.27 -18.53
CA ASP A 267 10.59 -9.82 -18.57
C ASP A 267 12.00 -9.23 -18.78
N SER A 268 12.14 -7.91 -18.77
CA SER A 268 13.42 -7.23 -19.00
C SER A 268 14.55 -7.59 -18.02
N ALA A 269 14.23 -8.20 -16.89
CA ALA A 269 15.16 -8.56 -15.82
C ALA A 269 15.17 -10.06 -15.48
N TYR A 270 14.27 -10.86 -16.07
CA TYR A 270 14.10 -12.27 -15.73
C TYR A 270 13.80 -13.12 -16.98
N PRO A 271 14.56 -14.20 -17.25
CA PRO A 271 14.46 -14.97 -18.50
C PRO A 271 13.24 -15.92 -18.56
N GLY A 272 12.40 -15.94 -17.53
CA GLY A 272 11.30 -16.88 -17.40
C GLY A 272 11.75 -18.23 -16.86
N GLU A 273 10.86 -18.89 -16.14
CA GLU A 273 11.15 -20.15 -15.46
C GLU A 273 9.93 -21.06 -15.47
N LEU A 274 10.18 -22.36 -15.65
CA LEU A 274 9.19 -23.41 -15.57
C LEU A 274 9.49 -24.28 -14.34
N THR A 275 8.49 -24.48 -13.49
CA THR A 275 8.57 -25.39 -12.34
C THR A 275 7.50 -26.47 -12.43
N LEU A 276 7.94 -27.73 -12.32
CA LEU A 276 7.10 -28.92 -12.31
C LEU A 276 7.10 -29.56 -10.92
N LEU A 277 5.93 -29.94 -10.42
CA LEU A 277 5.82 -30.75 -9.21
C LEU A 277 5.71 -32.24 -9.59
N LEU A 278 6.73 -33.03 -9.26
CA LEU A 278 6.84 -34.42 -9.69
C LEU A 278 7.02 -35.37 -8.51
N PRO A 279 6.48 -36.59 -8.54
CA PRO A 279 6.82 -37.61 -7.55
C PRO A 279 8.32 -37.89 -7.55
N LYS A 280 8.92 -37.99 -6.35
CA LYS A 280 10.38 -38.18 -6.15
C LYS A 280 10.94 -39.39 -6.91
N ASP A 281 10.15 -40.46 -7.01
CA ASP A 281 10.58 -41.71 -7.66
C ASP A 281 10.17 -41.79 -9.14
N SER A 282 9.55 -40.75 -9.70
CA SER A 282 9.04 -40.79 -11.07
C SER A 282 10.17 -40.85 -12.10
N GLU A 283 9.98 -41.69 -13.12
CA GLU A 283 10.91 -41.79 -14.25
C GLU A 283 11.04 -40.46 -15.02
N LEU A 284 9.97 -39.67 -15.06
CA LEU A 284 9.99 -38.34 -15.66
C LEU A 284 10.98 -37.41 -14.93
N LEU A 285 10.93 -37.35 -13.59
CA LEU A 285 11.86 -36.54 -12.80
C LEU A 285 13.31 -36.96 -13.00
N LYS A 286 13.58 -38.28 -13.01
CA LYS A 286 14.93 -38.81 -13.27
C LYS A 286 15.46 -38.38 -14.63
N LYS A 287 14.64 -38.51 -15.68
CA LYS A 287 15.01 -38.08 -17.03
C LYS A 287 15.28 -36.58 -17.11
N LEU A 288 14.41 -35.76 -16.51
CA LEU A 288 14.59 -34.30 -16.50
C LEU A 288 15.87 -33.87 -15.79
N LYS A 289 16.19 -34.46 -14.63
CA LYS A 289 17.46 -34.22 -13.92
C LYS A 289 18.68 -34.61 -14.77
N LEU A 290 18.64 -35.78 -15.42
CA LEU A 290 19.71 -36.22 -16.31
C LEU A 290 19.88 -35.26 -17.50
N THR A 291 18.79 -34.77 -18.09
CA THR A 291 18.85 -33.76 -19.16
C THR A 291 19.45 -32.44 -18.67
N LYS A 292 19.08 -31.99 -17.47
CA LYS A 292 19.64 -30.78 -16.84
C LYS A 292 21.15 -30.88 -16.67
N GLU A 293 21.62 -32.00 -16.13
CA GLU A 293 23.03 -32.28 -15.85
C GLU A 293 23.85 -32.64 -17.09
N ALA A 294 23.21 -33.00 -18.20
CA ALA A 294 23.91 -33.41 -19.41
C ALA A 294 24.78 -32.28 -19.99
N ASN A 295 25.98 -32.63 -20.45
CA ASN A 295 26.87 -31.71 -21.15
C ASN A 295 26.49 -31.63 -22.64
N LEU A 296 25.41 -30.90 -22.93
CA LEU A 296 24.86 -30.66 -24.26
C LEU A 296 24.81 -29.15 -24.54
N SER A 297 24.81 -28.76 -25.81
CA SER A 297 24.50 -27.37 -26.18
C SER A 297 23.06 -27.01 -25.79
N ALA A 298 22.77 -25.72 -25.64
CA ALA A 298 21.42 -25.25 -25.27
C ALA A 298 20.35 -25.77 -26.26
N GLU A 299 20.63 -25.71 -27.57
CA GLU A 299 19.73 -26.17 -28.62
C GLU A 299 19.44 -27.67 -28.54
N LEU A 300 20.47 -28.47 -28.24
CA LEU A 300 20.30 -29.92 -28.06
C LEU A 300 19.54 -30.23 -26.77
N LYS A 301 19.77 -29.49 -25.68
CA LYS A 301 19.00 -29.66 -24.43
C LYS A 301 17.52 -29.40 -24.63
N VAL A 302 17.16 -28.37 -25.40
CA VAL A 302 15.76 -28.05 -25.75
C VAL A 302 15.10 -29.25 -26.42
N LEU A 303 15.76 -29.84 -27.43
CA LEU A 303 15.21 -31.01 -28.14
C LEU A 303 15.05 -32.22 -27.22
N VAL A 304 16.00 -32.46 -26.31
CA VAL A 304 15.90 -33.55 -25.33
C VAL A 304 14.79 -33.27 -24.31
N TYR A 305 14.62 -32.04 -23.85
CA TYR A 305 13.50 -31.67 -22.97
C TYR A 305 12.16 -31.86 -23.68
N CYS A 306 12.04 -31.45 -24.93
CA CYS A 306 10.85 -31.72 -25.74
C CYS A 306 10.55 -33.21 -25.81
N GLU A 307 11.53 -34.06 -26.11
CA GLU A 307 11.34 -35.51 -26.15
C GLU A 307 10.92 -36.08 -24.78
N VAL A 308 11.59 -35.69 -23.69
CA VAL A 308 11.31 -36.17 -22.32
C VAL A 308 9.92 -35.75 -21.85
N LEU A 309 9.53 -34.51 -22.14
CA LEU A 309 8.21 -33.96 -21.84
C LEU A 309 7.16 -34.36 -22.89
N GLY A 310 7.58 -35.02 -23.97
CA GLY A 310 6.74 -35.38 -25.10
C GLY A 310 6.08 -34.18 -25.80
N LEU A 311 6.77 -33.06 -25.87
CA LEU A 311 6.36 -31.89 -26.63
C LEU A 311 6.87 -32.02 -28.06
N ASN A 312 6.06 -31.59 -29.04
CA ASN A 312 6.48 -31.54 -30.42
C ASN A 312 7.19 -30.20 -30.69
N PRO A 313 8.49 -30.17 -31.02
CA PRO A 313 9.22 -28.94 -31.28
C PRO A 313 8.63 -28.09 -32.42
N GLU A 314 8.03 -28.72 -33.43
CA GLU A 314 7.40 -28.02 -34.56
C GLU A 314 6.12 -27.31 -34.13
N GLU A 315 5.29 -27.96 -33.31
CA GLU A 315 4.08 -27.35 -32.72
C GLU A 315 4.45 -26.19 -31.79
N MET A 316 5.49 -26.35 -30.97
CA MET A 316 5.98 -25.27 -30.12
C MET A 316 6.45 -24.07 -30.97
N ALA A 317 7.13 -24.32 -32.10
CA ALA A 317 7.64 -23.27 -32.98
C ALA A 317 6.56 -22.57 -33.82
N GLU A 318 5.38 -23.16 -33.96
CA GLU A 318 4.21 -22.48 -34.50
C GLU A 318 3.52 -21.61 -33.46
N LEU A 319 3.45 -22.06 -32.20
CA LEU A 319 2.87 -21.29 -31.09
C LEU A 319 3.61 -19.97 -30.87
N SER A 320 4.94 -19.94 -31.05
CA SER A 320 5.73 -18.71 -30.95
C SER A 320 5.56 -17.70 -32.10
N LYS A 321 4.84 -18.05 -33.18
CA LYS A 321 4.63 -17.15 -34.34
C LYS A 321 3.34 -16.32 -34.25
N TYR A 322 2.47 -16.58 -33.28
CA TYR A 322 1.15 -15.93 -33.16
C TYR A 322 1.16 -14.63 -32.34
N VAL A 323 2.25 -13.87 -32.42
CA VAL A 323 2.42 -12.55 -31.77
C VAL A 323 2.80 -11.47 -32.78
#